data_AF-A0A9E5I4W5-F1
#
_entry.id   AF-A0A9E5I4W5-F1
#
_cell.length_a   1.000
_cell.length_b   1.000
_cell.length_c   1.000
_cell.angle_alpha   90.00
_cell.angle_beta   90.00
_cell.angle_gamma   90.00
#
_symmetry.space_group_name_H-M   'P 1'
#
loop_
_entity.id
_entity.type
_entity.pdbx_description
1 polymer ?
#
loop_
_entity_poly.entity_id
_entity_poly.type
_entity_poly.pdbx_seq_one_letter_code
_entity_poly.pdbx_strand_id
1 'polypeptide(L)' 'LRESGESKEVLAHQGSFQQAPSGKVYQLMRITLEDPSLFAEISANKYLVSIRLLKCEQDLKPTLINQDIPFKLTFCQF' A
#
# COMPACT_ATOMS: atom_id res chain seq x y z
N LEU A 1 -0.36 -1.37 -19.64
CA LEU A 1 -0.73 -1.38 -18.20
C LEU A 1 0.44 -1.61 -17.25
N ARG A 2 1.17 -2.74 -17.31
CA ARG A 2 2.22 -3.05 -16.29
C ARG A 2 3.52 -2.24 -16.45
N GLU A 3 3.78 -1.68 -17.63
CA GLU A 3 5.01 -0.92 -17.95
C GLU A 3 4.85 0.61 -17.79
N SER A 4 3.63 1.16 -17.82
CA SER A 4 3.38 2.61 -17.74
C SER A 4 3.28 3.16 -16.32
N GLY A 5 3.80 2.43 -15.32
CA GLY A 5 3.58 2.73 -13.91
C GLY A 5 4.77 3.42 -13.24
N GLU A 6 4.54 4.59 -12.63
CA GLU A 6 5.53 5.24 -11.77
C GLU A 6 5.56 4.53 -10.42
N SER A 7 6.72 3.94 -10.09
CA SER A 7 6.96 3.34 -8.77
C SER A 7 7.57 4.37 -7.84
N LYS A 8 6.96 4.55 -6.67
CA LYS A 8 7.42 5.48 -5.63
C LYS A 8 7.72 4.70 -4.36
N GLU A 9 8.84 5.02 -3.75
CA GLU A 9 9.16 4.57 -2.40
C GLU A 9 8.42 5.46 -1.41
N VAL A 10 7.64 4.83 -0.55
CA VAL A 10 6.78 5.50 0.43
C VAL A 10 6.95 4.82 1.78
N LEU A 11 6.68 5.56 2.85
CA LEU A 11 6.81 5.08 4.22
C LEU A 11 5.43 4.97 4.86
N ALA A 12 5.06 3.77 5.31
CA ALA A 12 3.86 3.59 6.13
C ALA A 12 4.20 3.96 7.57
N HIS A 13 3.65 5.07 8.06
CA HIS A 13 3.83 5.50 9.43
C HIS A 13 2.94 4.73 10.38
N GLN A 14 3.53 4.07 11.38
CA GLN A 14 2.81 3.17 12.28
C GLN A 14 1.90 2.19 11.50
N GLY A 15 2.48 1.57 10.47
CA GLY A 15 1.76 0.65 9.59
C GLY A 15 0.61 1.25 8.79
N SER A 16 0.49 2.58 8.69
CA SER A 16 -0.56 3.23 7.89
C SER A 16 0.01 4.24 6.92
N PHE A 17 -0.56 4.29 5.72
CA PHE A 17 -0.23 5.27 4.69
C PHE A 17 -1.50 5.80 4.05
N GLN A 18 -1.56 7.11 3.82
CA GLN A 18 -2.73 7.73 3.20
C GLN A 18 -2.27 8.77 2.19
N GLN A 19 -2.93 8.79 1.03
CA GLN A 19 -2.63 9.74 -0.04
C GLN A 19 -3.90 10.14 -0.77
N ALA A 20 -4.06 11.44 -1.02
CA ALA A 20 -5.09 11.91 -1.94
C ALA A 20 -4.74 11.45 -3.38
N PRO A 21 -5.69 10.90 -4.14
CA PRO A 21 -5.48 10.62 -5.55
C PRO A 21 -5.24 11.96 -6.28
N SER A 22 -4.17 12.05 -7.05
CA SER A 22 -3.74 13.29 -7.73
C SER A 22 -4.62 13.70 -8.92
N GLY A 23 -5.92 13.42 -8.89
CA GLY A 23 -6.87 13.62 -10.00
C GLY A 23 -6.69 12.68 -11.20
N LYS A 24 -5.60 11.90 -11.23
CA LYS A 24 -5.37 10.87 -12.24
C LYS A 24 -6.18 9.62 -11.92
N VAL A 25 -6.81 9.04 -12.94
CA VAL A 25 -7.51 7.76 -12.83
C VAL A 25 -6.49 6.65 -13.04
N TYR A 26 -6.29 5.82 -12.01
CA TYR A 26 -5.44 4.64 -12.07
C TYR A 26 -6.32 3.41 -12.18
N GLN A 27 -5.95 2.47 -13.06
CA GLN A 27 -6.69 1.21 -13.21
C GLN A 27 -6.06 0.07 -12.40
N LEU A 28 -4.78 0.19 -12.08
CA LEU A 28 -4.06 -0.83 -11.32
C LEU A 28 -3.10 -0.15 -10.33
N MET A 29 -3.11 -0.63 -9.10
CA MET A 29 -2.16 -0.22 -8.06
C MET A 29 -1.39 -1.46 -7.63
N ARG A 30 -0.07 -1.37 -7.54
CA ARG A 30 0.79 -2.44 -7.03
C ARG A 30 1.49 -1.95 -5.76
N ILE A 31 1.48 -2.82 -4.76
CA ILE A 31 2.29 -2.67 -3.55
C ILE A 31 3.35 -3.76 -3.58
N THR A 32 4.58 -3.41 -3.24
CA THR A 32 5.65 -4.38 -3.01
C THR A 32 6.18 -4.19 -1.61
N LEU A 33 6.07 -5.26 -0.82
CA LEU A 33 6.58 -5.39 0.54
C LEU A 33 7.77 -6.34 0.49
N GLU A 34 8.84 -6.00 1.21
CA GLU A 34 10.03 -6.86 1.29
C GLU A 34 9.84 -8.02 2.28
N ASP A 35 9.03 -7.80 3.32
CA ASP A 35 8.73 -8.80 4.34
C ASP A 35 7.49 -9.62 3.94
N PRO A 36 7.62 -10.94 3.72
CA PRO A 36 6.52 -11.81 3.31
C PRO A 36 5.51 -12.12 4.43
N SER A 37 5.80 -11.77 5.69
CA SER A 37 4.86 -11.87 6.81
C SER A 37 3.87 -10.72 6.89
N LEU A 38 4.12 -9.66 6.09
CA LEU A 38 3.29 -8.47 6.03
C LEU A 38 2.25 -8.55 4.92
N PHE A 39 1.06 -8.04 5.23
CA PHE A 39 -0.06 -7.96 4.33
C PHE A 39 -0.52 -6.50 4.27
N ALA A 40 -0.86 -6.02 3.07
CA ALA A 40 -1.41 -4.69 2.89
C ALA A 40 -2.93 -4.77 2.69
N GLU A 41 -3.69 -4.15 3.59
CA GLU A 41 -5.10 -3.85 3.40
C GLU A 41 -5.23 -2.49 2.71
N ILE A 42 -5.96 -2.44 1.61
CA ILE A 42 -6.07 -1.26 0.76
C ILE A 42 -7.53 -0.83 0.69
N SER A 43 -7.79 0.43 1.03
CA SER A 43 -9.07 1.08 0.80
C SER A 43 -8.85 2.30 -0.09
N ALA A 44 -9.43 2.28 -1.29
CA ALA A 44 -9.30 3.36 -2.24
C ALA A 44 -10.69 3.89 -2.63
N ASN A 45 -10.87 5.19 -2.51
CA ASN A 45 -12.04 5.90 -3.01
C ASN A 45 -11.60 7.14 -3.83
N LYS A 46 -12.56 7.88 -4.40
CA LYS A 46 -12.27 9.05 -5.25
C LYS A 46 -11.58 10.21 -4.53
N TYR A 47 -11.49 10.17 -3.20
CA TYR A 47 -10.92 11.23 -2.35
C TYR A 47 -9.62 10.81 -1.64
N LEU A 48 -9.46 9.52 -1.34
CA LEU A 48 -8.36 9.03 -0.52
C LEU A 48 -8.04 7.58 -0.86
N VAL A 49 -6.75 7.30 -0.97
CA VAL A 49 -6.19 5.96 -0.91
C VAL A 49 -5.58 5.78 0.48
N SER A 50 -6.08 4.79 1.22
CA SER A 50 -5.59 4.39 2.53
C SER A 50 -5.03 2.97 2.44
N ILE A 51 -3.83 2.78 2.96
CA ILE A 51 -3.10 1.52 2.99
C ILE A 51 -2.76 1.23 4.45
N ARG A 52 -3.03 0.01 4.91
CA ARG A 52 -2.68 -0.47 6.26
C ARG A 52 -1.87 -1.74 6.15
N LEU A 53 -0.72 -1.77 6.82
CA LEU A 53 0.15 -2.94 6.90
C LEU A 53 -0.19 -3.72 8.16
N LEU A 54 -0.48 -4.98 7.95
CA LEU A 54 -0.86 -5.95 8.96
C LEU A 54 0.18 -7.06 8.99
N LYS A 55 0.43 -7.62 10.17
CA LYS A 55 1.22 -8.84 10.33
C LYS A 55 0.31 -9.99 10.72
N CYS A 56 0.51 -11.15 10.10
CA CYS A 56 -0.17 -12.38 10.50
C CYS A 56 0.87 -13.33 11.11
N GLU A 57 0.74 -13.64 12.39
CA GLU A 57 1.57 -14.64 13.06
C GLU A 57 0.73 -15.89 13.32
N GLN A 58 1.16 -17.03 12.79
CA GLN A 58 0.71 -18.41 13.12
C GLN A 58 -0.72 -18.50 13.69
N ASP A 59 -1.73 -18.30 12.84
CA ASP A 59 -3.17 -18.45 13.16
C ASP A 59 -3.81 -17.36 14.05
N LEU A 60 -3.06 -16.32 14.41
CA LEU A 60 -3.59 -15.17 15.14
C LEU A 60 -4.27 -14.18 14.21
N LYS A 61 -5.19 -13.39 14.79
CA LYS A 61 -5.84 -12.28 14.06
C LYS A 61 -4.77 -11.34 13.50
N PRO A 62 -4.92 -10.88 12.24
CA PRO A 62 -3.99 -9.92 11.66
C PRO A 62 -3.93 -8.68 12.55
N THR A 63 -2.71 -8.31 12.97
CA THR A 63 -2.45 -7.17 13.85
C THR A 63 -1.85 -6.03 13.06
N LEU A 64 -2.26 -4.81 13.36
CA LEU A 64 -1.68 -3.63 12.73
C LEU A 64 -0.23 -3.49 13.18
N ILE A 65 0.63 -3.25 12.20
CA ILE A 65 2.03 -2.92 12.44
C ILE A 65 2.10 -1.54 13.10
N ASN A 66 2.84 -1.39 14.20
CA ASN A 66 3.05 -0.11 14.88
C ASN A 66 4.43 0.52 14.60
N GLN A 67 5.09 0.08 13.54
CA GLN A 67 6.43 0.52 13.13
C GLN A 67 6.38 1.18 11.75
N ASP A 68 7.35 2.05 11.48
CA ASP A 68 7.52 2.66 10.17
C ASP A 68 8.08 1.64 9.20
N ILE A 69 7.32 1.30 8.15
CA ILE A 69 7.74 0.31 7.16
C ILE A 69 7.82 0.95 5.78
N PRO A 70 9.00 0.96 5.14
CA PRO A 70 9.12 1.40 3.76
C PRO A 70 8.48 0.36 2.83
N PHE A 71 7.78 0.82 1.80
CA PHE A 71 7.22 -0.03 0.77
C PHE A 71 7.23 0.69 -0.59
N LYS A 72 7.13 -0.10 -1.67
CA LYS A 72 7.03 0.45 -3.02
C LYS A 72 5.58 0.47 -3.46
N LEU A 73 5.13 1.64 -3.90
CA LEU A 73 3.80 1.89 -4.42
C LEU A 73 3.90 2.25 -5.91
N THR A 74 3.27 1.47 -6.77
CA THR A 74 3.24 1.71 -8.21
C THR A 74 1.81 1.97 -8.64
N PHE A 75 1.59 3.08 -9.33
CA PHE A 75 0.32 3.38 -9.99
C PHE A 75 0.44 3.12 -11.48
N CYS A 76 -0.30 2.15 -11.99
CA CYS A 76 -0.37 1.79 -13.40
C CYS A 76 -1.56 2.48 -14.06
N GLN A 77 -1.24 3.39 -14.99
CA GLN A 77 -2.18 4.06 -15.88
C GLN A 77 -2.16 3.39 -17.27
N PHE A 78 -3.20 3.63 -18.09
CA PHE A 78 -3.27 3.12 -19.46
C PHE A 78 -2.31 3.91 -20.37
#